data_AF-A0A968Y6M8-F1
#
_entry.id   AF-A0A968Y6M8-F1
#
_cell.length_a   1.000
_cell.length_b   1.000
_cell.length_c   1.000
_cell.angle_alpha   90.00
_cell.angle_beta   90.00
_cell.angle_gamma   90.00
#
_symmetry.space_group_name_H-M   'P 1'
#
loop_
_entity.id
_entity.type
_entity.pdbx_description
1 polymer ?
#
loop_
_entity_poly.entity_id
_entity_poly.type
_entity_poly.pdbx_seq_one_letter_code
_entity_poly.pdbx_strand_id
1 'polypeptide(L)'
;MNYKLNVPLSPKLEKYRDRIESTIKPYIKITIENNEPANWWQSKFGGLPYLPKGFEYPKTPQGDYFFLLAQINFSEVPPLEGFPDRGILQFYLPDDELYGLALSTSGEDHF
;
A
#
# COMPACT_ATOMS: atom_id res chain seq x y z
N MET A 1 11.85 -17.78 -11.49
CA MET A 1 10.54 -18.45 -11.45
C MET A 1 9.82 -18.20 -12.78
N ASN A 2 9.29 -19.23 -13.43
CA ASN A 2 8.47 -19.07 -14.65
C ASN A 2 7.00 -19.00 -14.24
N TYR A 3 6.47 -17.79 -14.07
CA TYR A 3 5.07 -17.62 -13.77
C TYR A 3 4.22 -17.87 -15.02
N LYS A 4 3.13 -18.61 -14.85
CA LYS A 4 2.17 -18.91 -15.92
C LYS A 4 0.79 -18.45 -15.48
N LEU A 5 -0.01 -17.97 -16.43
CA LEU A 5 -1.39 -17.63 -16.15
C LEU A 5 -2.16 -18.90 -15.83
N ASN A 6 -2.84 -18.91 -14.68
CA ASN A 6 -3.77 -19.96 -14.30
C ASN A 6 -5.23 -19.63 -14.70
N VAL A 7 -5.41 -18.63 -15.56
CA VAL A 7 -6.71 -18.17 -16.04
C VAL A 7 -6.78 -18.22 -17.57
N PRO A 8 -7.95 -18.54 -18.16
CA PRO A 8 -8.13 -18.47 -19.60
C PRO A 8 -8.07 -17.01 -20.07
N LEU A 9 -7.37 -16.77 -21.18
CA LEU A 9 -7.41 -15.47 -21.85
C LEU A 9 -8.53 -15.46 -22.88
N SER A 10 -9.07 -14.27 -23.16
CA SER A 10 -10.00 -14.13 -24.30
C SER A 10 -9.29 -14.48 -25.61
N PRO A 11 -10.01 -14.97 -26.64
CA PRO A 11 -9.39 -15.34 -27.92
C PRO A 11 -8.57 -14.23 -28.58
N LYS A 12 -8.95 -12.96 -28.35
CA LYS A 12 -8.22 -11.79 -28.87
C LYS A 12 -6.84 -11.60 -28.21
N LEU A 13 -6.68 -12.05 -26.96
CA LEU A 13 -5.47 -11.91 -26.16
C LEU A 13 -4.57 -13.15 -26.20
N GLU A 14 -5.11 -14.30 -26.59
CA GLU A 14 -4.37 -15.58 -26.61
C GLU A 14 -3.10 -15.51 -27.46
N LYS A 15 -3.14 -14.81 -28.61
CA LYS A 15 -1.97 -14.56 -29.47
C LYS A 15 -0.83 -13.77 -28.81
N TYR A 16 -1.09 -13.15 -27.65
CA TYR A 16 -0.11 -12.40 -26.87
C TYR A 16 0.26 -13.10 -25.55
N ARG A 17 -0.18 -14.36 -25.32
CA ARG A 17 0.03 -15.09 -24.06
C ARG A 17 1.48 -15.03 -23.60
N ASP A 18 2.44 -15.41 -24.45
CA ASP A 18 3.86 -15.44 -24.07
C ASP A 18 4.37 -14.07 -23.64
N ARG A 19 3.93 -13.00 -24.32
CA ARG A 19 4.28 -11.62 -23.96
C ARG A 19 3.67 -11.25 -22.61
N ILE A 20 2.40 -11.58 -22.37
CA ILE A 20 1.73 -11.30 -21.10
C ILE A 20 2.40 -12.07 -19.96
N GLU A 21 2.64 -13.37 -20.14
CA GLU A 21 3.29 -14.23 -19.14
C GLU A 21 4.71 -13.75 -18.81
N SER A 22 5.45 -13.23 -19.79
CA SER A 22 6.77 -12.63 -19.57
C SER A 22 6.76 -11.38 -18.68
N THR A 23 5.60 -10.75 -18.49
CA THR A 23 5.44 -9.55 -17.65
C THR A 23 4.96 -9.84 -16.24
N ILE A 24 4.65 -11.10 -15.91
CA ILE A 24 4.15 -11.47 -14.58
C ILE A 24 5.22 -11.22 -13.53
N LYS A 25 4.85 -10.52 -12.47
CA LYS A 25 5.68 -10.28 -11.28
C LYS A 25 5.03 -10.92 -10.05
N PRO A 26 5.82 -11.47 -9.11
CA PRO A 26 5.29 -11.90 -7.83
C PRO A 26 4.69 -10.72 -7.09
N TYR A 27 3.60 -10.99 -6.36
CA TYR A 27 2.85 -9.98 -5.60
C TYR A 27 2.22 -10.63 -4.38
N ILE A 28 1.83 -9.80 -3.42
CA ILE A 28 1.04 -10.22 -2.26
C ILE A 28 -0.42 -9.82 -2.52
N LYS A 29 -1.32 -10.81 -2.56
CA LYS A 29 -2.75 -10.55 -2.64
C LYS A 29 -3.25 -10.19 -1.24
N ILE A 30 -3.84 -9.01 -1.09
CA ILE A 30 -4.48 -8.59 0.16
C ILE A 30 -5.97 -8.94 0.09
N THR A 31 -6.47 -9.61 1.12
CA THR A 31 -7.90 -9.88 1.34
C THR A 31 -8.32 -9.23 2.65
N ILE A 32 -9.48 -8.59 2.65
CA ILE A 32 -10.01 -7.89 3.81
C ILE A 32 -10.93 -8.82 4.58
N GLU A 33 -10.71 -8.94 5.87
CA GLU A 33 -11.55 -9.67 6.81
C GLU A 33 -11.84 -8.76 8.01
N ASN A 34 -12.97 -8.98 8.69
CA ASN A 34 -13.24 -8.24 9.92
C ASN A 34 -12.33 -8.77 11.04
N ASN A 35 -11.42 -7.93 11.50
CA ASN A 35 -10.44 -8.26 12.54
C ASN A 35 -10.56 -7.34 13.76
N GLU A 36 -11.75 -6.82 14.06
CA GLU A 36 -11.98 -5.94 15.20
C GLU A 36 -12.08 -6.69 16.55
N PRO A 37 -11.40 -6.23 17.62
CA PRO A 37 -10.39 -5.17 17.63
C PRO A 37 -9.02 -5.68 17.16
N ALA A 38 -8.40 -4.97 16.22
CA ALA A 38 -7.06 -5.30 15.76
C ALA A 38 -6.01 -4.84 16.79
N ASN A 39 -5.02 -5.70 17.06
CA ASN A 39 -3.86 -5.34 17.88
C ASN A 39 -3.08 -4.17 17.24
N TRP A 40 -2.30 -3.45 18.04
CA TRP A 40 -1.59 -2.25 17.60
C TRP A 40 -0.69 -2.51 16.37
N TRP A 41 0.08 -3.59 16.39
CA TRP A 41 1.05 -3.97 15.35
C TRP A 41 0.47 -4.78 14.19
N GLN A 42 -0.82 -5.13 14.22
CA GLN A 42 -1.41 -5.91 13.14
C GLN A 42 -1.58 -5.08 11.86
N SER A 43 -1.53 -5.75 10.73
CA SER A 43 -1.90 -5.17 9.44
C SER A 43 -3.39 -4.79 9.47
N LYS A 44 -3.72 -3.57 9.05
CA LYS A 44 -5.07 -3.02 9.10
C LYS A 44 -5.27 -1.92 8.08
N PHE A 45 -6.53 -1.67 7.72
CA PHE A 45 -6.95 -0.48 6.99
C PHE A 45 -7.71 0.44 7.94
N GLY A 46 -7.38 1.73 7.95
CA GLY A 46 -7.98 2.69 8.87
C GLY A 46 -7.63 2.46 10.35
N GLY A 47 -8.34 3.16 11.23
CA GLY A 47 -8.19 3.07 12.67
C GLY A 47 -6.93 3.75 13.21
N LEU A 48 -6.54 3.39 14.45
CA LEU A 48 -5.36 3.96 15.09
C LEU A 48 -4.08 3.17 14.73
N PRO A 49 -3.00 3.86 14.33
CA PRO A 49 -1.71 3.22 14.03
C PRO A 49 -1.01 2.75 15.30
N TYR A 50 -0.07 1.80 15.12
CA TYR A 50 1.01 1.65 16.08
C TYR A 50 1.95 2.86 15.99
N LEU A 51 2.23 3.50 17.12
CA LEU A 51 3.20 4.59 17.20
C LEU A 51 4.14 4.32 18.39
N PRO A 52 5.47 4.24 18.17
CA PRO A 52 6.41 4.06 19.26
C PRO A 52 6.33 5.24 20.25
N LYS A 53 6.64 4.98 21.53
CA LYS A 53 6.66 6.03 22.55
C LYS A 53 7.63 7.14 22.16
N GLY A 54 7.17 8.39 22.26
CA GLY A 54 7.96 9.57 21.94
C GLY A 54 7.97 9.98 20.46
N PHE A 55 7.30 9.23 19.58
CA PHE A 55 7.09 9.68 18.21
C PHE A 55 5.91 10.65 18.16
N GLU A 56 6.08 11.73 17.39
CA GLU A 56 5.00 12.64 17.08
C GLU A 56 4.13 12.04 15.98
N TYR A 57 2.81 12.17 16.14
CA TYR A 57 1.86 11.74 15.13
C TYR A 57 1.98 12.65 13.89
N PRO A 58 1.99 12.11 12.66
CA PRO A 58 2.21 12.89 11.46
C PRO A 58 1.10 13.92 11.21
N LYS A 59 1.49 15.13 10.82
CA LYS A 59 0.60 16.27 10.58
C LYS A 59 0.83 16.91 9.23
N THR A 60 -0.20 17.56 8.70
CA THR A 60 -0.09 18.48 7.56
C THR A 60 0.78 19.69 7.93
N PRO A 61 1.28 20.46 6.96
CA PRO A 61 1.97 21.73 7.24
C PRO A 61 1.13 22.72 8.05
N GLN A 62 -0.20 22.63 8.00
CA GLN A 62 -1.15 23.45 8.75
C GLN A 62 -1.35 22.97 10.20
N GLY A 63 -0.82 21.78 10.54
CA GLY A 63 -0.88 21.21 11.88
C GLY A 63 -2.00 20.20 12.10
N ASP A 64 -2.82 19.92 11.08
CA ASP A 64 -3.90 18.94 11.14
C ASP A 64 -3.37 17.52 11.11
N TYR A 65 -3.99 16.60 11.84
CA TYR A 65 -3.55 15.21 11.90
C TYR A 65 -3.92 14.45 10.62
N PHE A 66 -2.99 13.66 10.10
CA PHE A 66 -3.28 12.74 9.02
C PHE A 66 -4.12 11.54 9.50
N PHE A 67 -4.97 10.99 8.63
CA PHE A 67 -5.60 9.70 8.90
C PHE A 67 -4.71 8.55 8.44
N LEU A 68 -4.73 7.45 9.19
CA LEU A 68 -4.11 6.21 8.75
C LEU A 68 -4.97 5.59 7.63
N LEU A 69 -4.41 5.43 6.44
CA LEU A 69 -5.03 4.67 5.36
C LEU A 69 -4.85 3.17 5.59
N ALA A 70 -3.59 2.77 5.80
CA ALA A 70 -3.21 1.38 5.94
C ALA A 70 -1.93 1.23 6.76
N GLN A 71 -1.86 0.13 7.49
CA GLN A 71 -0.67 -0.36 8.15
C GLN A 71 -0.41 -1.80 7.69
N ILE A 72 0.83 -2.10 7.32
CA ILE A 72 1.26 -3.44 6.90
C ILE A 72 2.42 -3.86 7.80
N ASN A 73 2.24 -4.96 8.54
CA ASN A 73 3.31 -5.60 9.28
C ASN A 73 3.98 -6.64 8.39
N PHE A 74 5.24 -6.43 8.02
CA PHE A 74 5.95 -7.35 7.14
C PHE A 74 6.15 -8.75 7.72
N SER A 75 6.01 -8.90 9.05
CA SER A 75 6.04 -10.21 9.71
C SER A 75 4.78 -11.05 9.45
N GLU A 76 3.70 -10.42 8.95
CA GLU A 76 2.41 -11.06 8.65
C GLU A 76 2.22 -11.36 7.16
N VAL A 77 3.13 -10.90 6.30
CA VAL A 77 3.06 -11.12 4.85
C VAL A 77 4.07 -12.17 4.39
N PRO A 78 3.79 -12.93 3.34
CA PRO A 78 4.79 -13.81 2.73
C PRO A 78 6.02 -13.01 2.26
N PRO A 79 7.24 -13.56 2.36
CA PRO A 79 8.43 -12.90 1.85
C PRO A 79 8.29 -12.55 0.37
N LEU A 80 8.63 -11.31 0.01
CA LEU A 80 8.64 -10.81 -1.36
C LEU A 80 10.02 -10.18 -1.63
N GLU A 81 10.64 -10.57 -2.74
CA GLU A 81 11.95 -10.05 -3.13
C GLU A 81 11.94 -8.52 -3.21
N GLY A 82 12.92 -7.87 -2.57
CA GLY A 82 13.02 -6.41 -2.49
C GLY A 82 12.22 -5.76 -1.35
N PHE A 83 11.49 -6.53 -0.54
CA PHE A 83 10.77 -6.02 0.63
C PHE A 83 11.41 -6.47 1.95
N PRO A 84 11.22 -5.71 3.05
CA PRO A 84 11.69 -6.11 4.38
C PRO A 84 11.05 -7.42 4.87
N ASP A 85 11.76 -8.15 5.73
CA ASP A 85 11.26 -9.36 6.42
C ASP A 85 10.45 -9.03 7.69
N ARG A 86 10.63 -7.82 8.22
CA ARG A 86 10.02 -7.33 9.46
C ARG A 86 9.85 -5.82 9.43
N GLY A 87 9.09 -5.32 10.40
CA GLY A 87 8.80 -3.89 10.54
C GLY A 87 7.39 -3.56 10.04
N ILE A 88 6.96 -2.35 10.34
CA ILE A 88 5.61 -1.86 10.06
C ILE A 88 5.71 -0.70 9.08
N LEU A 89 5.07 -0.85 7.92
CA LEU A 89 4.88 0.22 6.94
C LEU A 89 3.50 0.85 7.14
N GLN A 90 3.43 2.18 7.14
CA GLN A 90 2.20 2.93 7.33
C GLN A 90 2.01 3.94 6.20
N PHE A 91 0.76 4.08 5.74
CA PHE A 91 0.34 5.06 4.76
C PHE A 91 -0.65 6.01 5.41
N TYR A 92 -0.42 7.31 5.25
CA TYR A 92 -1.20 8.38 5.85
C TYR A 92 -1.78 9.28 4.77
N LEU A 93 -2.99 9.80 4.99
CA LEU A 93 -3.69 10.72 4.08
C LEU A 93 -4.27 11.92 4.81
N PRO A 94 -4.23 13.14 4.22
CA PRO A 94 -4.84 14.33 4.81
C PRO A 94 -6.36 14.26 4.73
N ASP A 95 -7.00 15.05 5.59
CA ASP A 95 -8.41 15.37 5.45
C ASP A 95 -8.59 16.51 4.44
N ASP A 96 -8.28 16.24 3.16
CA ASP A 96 -8.51 17.20 2.08
C ASP A 96 -9.39 16.59 0.99
N GLU A 97 -9.92 17.45 0.11
CA GLU A 97 -10.85 17.04 -0.96
C GLU A 97 -10.24 16.09 -1.98
N LEU A 98 -8.91 15.97 -2.02
CA LEU A 98 -8.15 15.20 -3.00
C LEU A 98 -7.39 14.01 -2.40
N TYR A 99 -7.60 13.71 -1.12
CA TYR A 99 -6.89 12.68 -0.37
C TYR A 99 -5.37 12.77 -0.48
N GLY A 100 -4.83 13.99 -0.48
CA GLY A 100 -3.39 14.25 -0.55
C GLY A 100 -2.77 14.08 -1.94
N LEU A 101 -3.58 14.08 -3.00
CA LEU A 101 -3.06 14.09 -4.36
C LEU A 101 -2.31 15.40 -4.60
N ALA A 102 -0.99 15.30 -4.72
CA ALA A 102 -0.15 16.38 -5.21
C ALA A 102 -0.40 16.55 -6.71
N LEU A 103 -1.40 17.37 -7.06
CA LEU A 103 -1.50 17.89 -8.42
C LEU A 103 -0.29 18.80 -8.60
N SER A 104 0.69 18.35 -9.40
CA SER A 104 1.75 19.24 -9.84
C SER A 104 1.08 20.35 -10.64
N THR A 105 0.88 21.51 -10.01
CA THR A 105 0.63 22.74 -10.74
C THR A 105 1.89 22.95 -11.56
N SER A 106 1.81 22.68 -12.86
CA SER A 106 2.86 23.06 -13.78
C SER A 106 3.01 24.57 -13.71
N GLY A 107 4.06 25.03 -13.02
CA GLY A 107 4.47 26.43 -12.93
C GLY A 107 3.93 27.16 -11.70
N GLU A 108 4.72 27.19 -10.63
CA GLU A 108 5.32 28.43 -10.09
C GLU A 108 6.13 28.07 -8.84
N ASP A 109 7.43 27.88 -9.04
CA ASP A 109 8.41 27.94 -7.95
C ASP A 109 8.42 29.39 -7.44
N HIS A 110 7.87 29.62 -6.25
CA HIS A 110 8.22 30.81 -5.45
C HIS A 110 8.92 30.33 -4.19
N PHE A 111 10.24 30.47 -4.20
CA PHE A 111 11.13 30.34 -3.05
C PHE A 111 10.84 31.42 -1.99
#